data_AF-A0A924ACP0-F1
#
_entry.id   AF-A0A924ACP0-F1
#
_cell.length_a   1.000
_cell.length_b   1.000
_cell.length_c   1.000
_cell.angle_alpha   90.00
_cell.angle_beta   90.00
_cell.angle_gamma   90.00
#
_symmetry.space_group_name_H-M   'P 1'
#
loop_
_entity.id
_entity.type
_entity.pdbx_description
1 polymer ?
#
loop_
_entity_poly.entity_id
_entity_poly.type
_entity_poly.pdbx_seq_one_letter_code
_entity_poly.pdbx_strand_id
1 'polypeptide(L)'
;DENSRAYIMAALESVGIVVMFNEDTPLELINMLRPDVLVKGSDYKAENIVGYDIVMADGGKVSTINFIPGYSTSLIEKKILDSK
;
A
#
# COMPACT_ATOMS: atom_id res chain seq x y z
N ASP A 1 -12.51 4.00 11.42
CA ASP A 1 -11.31 4.79 11.81
C ASP A 1 -10.04 4.07 11.34
N GLU A 2 -8.87 4.60 11.67
CA GLU A 2 -7.57 4.02 11.30
C GLU A 2 -7.24 2.71 12.03
N ASN A 3 -7.60 2.60 13.32
CA ASN A 3 -7.36 1.40 14.12
C ASN A 3 -8.13 0.21 13.56
N SER A 4 -9.39 0.42 13.16
CA SER A 4 -10.22 -0.60 12.52
C SER A 4 -9.56 -1.16 11.24
N ARG A 5 -8.93 -0.29 10.43
CA ARG A 5 -8.22 -0.72 9.21
C ARG A 5 -6.95 -1.49 9.56
N ALA A 6 -6.18 -1.01 10.53
CA ALA A 6 -4.95 -1.67 10.97
C ALA A 6 -5.24 -3.09 11.49
N TYR A 7 -6.30 -3.28 12.29
CA TYR A 7 -6.68 -4.60 12.80
C TYR A 7 -7.10 -5.57 11.70
N ILE A 8 -7.86 -5.11 10.69
CA ILE A 8 -8.24 -5.96 9.56
C ILE A 8 -7.00 -6.40 8.77
N MET A 9 -6.06 -5.48 8.52
CA MET A 9 -4.80 -5.79 7.82
C MET A 9 -3.94 -6.77 8.63
N ALA A 10 -3.81 -6.55 9.94
CA ALA A 10 -3.02 -7.41 10.83
C ALA A 10 -3.62 -8.82 11.01
N ALA A 11 -4.91 -9.01 10.70
CA ALA A 11 -5.56 -10.32 10.75
C ALA A 11 -5.27 -11.20 9.53
N LEU A 12 -4.67 -10.64 8.47
CA LEU A 12 -4.27 -11.41 7.29
C LEU A 12 -3.04 -12.26 7.60
N GLU A 13 -3.11 -13.56 7.35
CA GLU A 13 -2.02 -14.53 7.62
C GLU A 13 -0.68 -14.11 6.97
N SER A 14 -0.72 -13.45 5.81
CA SER A 14 0.47 -12.99 5.09
C SER A 14 1.09 -11.70 5.64
N VAL A 15 0.47 -11.04 6.62
CA VAL A 15 0.94 -9.75 7.18
C VAL A 15 1.68 -10.00 8.48
N GLY A 16 2.99 -9.77 8.49
CA GLY A 16 3.81 -9.88 9.71
C GLY A 16 3.77 -8.66 10.63
N ILE A 17 3.61 -7.45 10.06
CA ILE A 17 3.58 -6.20 10.83
C ILE A 17 2.74 -5.14 10.11
N VAL A 18 2.05 -4.31 10.89
CA VAL A 18 1.36 -3.09 10.42
C VAL A 18 1.95 -1.91 11.18
N VAL A 19 2.40 -0.90 10.44
CA VAL A 19 2.98 0.33 11.02
C VAL A 19 2.14 1.53 10.59
N MET A 20 1.75 2.34 11.57
CA MET A 20 1.03 3.59 11.36
C MET A 20 2.02 4.73 11.11
N PHE A 21 1.69 5.64 10.21
CA PHE A 21 2.44 6.87 9.95
C PHE A 21 1.44 8.02 9.71
N ASN A 22 1.82 9.26 10.06
CA ASN A 22 0.91 10.41 10.06
C ASN A 22 1.21 11.41 8.92
N GLU A 23 2.35 11.23 8.26
CA GLU A 23 2.81 12.05 7.15
C GLU A 23 1.98 11.77 5.89
N ASP A 24 1.90 12.76 4.99
CA ASP A 24 1.16 12.63 3.72
C ASP A 24 1.72 11.51 2.82
N THR A 25 3.00 11.15 3.01
CA THR A 25 3.66 10.07 2.28
C THR A 25 4.49 9.22 3.23
N PRO A 26 4.69 7.92 2.94
CA PRO A 26 5.49 7.04 3.79
C PRO A 26 7.01 7.25 3.62
N LEU A 27 7.47 8.38 3.05
CA LEU A 27 8.87 8.59 2.69
C LEU A 27 9.82 8.44 3.89
N GLU A 28 9.49 9.08 5.01
CA GLU A 28 10.27 9.00 6.25
C GLU A 28 10.31 7.56 6.81
N LEU A 29 9.16 6.88 6.77
CA LEU A 29 9.07 5.48 7.20
C LEU A 29 9.91 4.55 6.31
N ILE A 30 9.86 4.74 4.99
CA ILE A 30 10.68 3.98 4.03
C ILE A 30 12.17 4.27 4.25
N ASN A 31 12.54 5.53 4.48
CA ASN A 31 13.92 5.91 4.77
C ASN A 31 14.42 5.31 6.09
N MET A 32 13.55 5.18 7.10
CA MET A 32 13.90 4.53 8.36
C MET A 32 14.02 3.00 8.22
N LEU A 33 13.10 2.36 7.49
CA LEU A 33 13.03 0.91 7.36
C LEU A 33 13.98 0.33 6.31
N ARG A 34 14.35 1.11 5.28
CA ARG A 34 15.22 0.70 4.14
C ARG A 34 14.84 -0.68 3.57
N PRO A 35 13.61 -0.86 3.05
CA PRO A 35 13.13 -2.17 2.63
C PRO A 35 13.87 -2.68 1.38
N ASP A 36 14.18 -3.97 1.34
CA ASP A 36 14.76 -4.62 0.16
C ASP A 36 13.79 -4.62 -1.04
N VAL A 37 12.48 -4.68 -0.77
CA VAL A 37 11.43 -4.68 -1.79
C VAL A 37 10.30 -3.74 -1.40
N LEU A 38 9.93 -2.85 -2.33
CA LEU A 38 8.79 -1.94 -2.20
C LEU A 38 7.74 -2.23 -3.28
N VAL A 39 6.50 -2.45 -2.86
CA VAL A 39 5.39 -2.79 -3.78
C VAL A 39 4.25 -1.80 -3.67
N LYS A 40 3.71 -1.37 -4.80
CA LYS A 40 2.48 -0.57 -4.87
C LYS A 40 1.54 -1.13 -5.95
N GLY A 41 0.25 -1.26 -5.64
CA GLY A 41 -0.75 -1.57 -6.68
C GLY A 41 -1.06 -0.32 -7.50
N SER A 42 -1.03 -0.39 -8.84
CA SER A 42 -1.55 0.58 -9.85
C SER A 42 -0.67 0.77 -11.09
N ASP A 43 -1.17 1.64 -12.00
CA ASP A 43 -0.63 2.10 -13.27
C ASP A 43 0.52 3.13 -13.17
N TYR A 44 1.16 3.29 -12.01
CA TYR A 44 2.35 4.16 -11.92
C TYR A 44 3.54 3.49 -12.61
N LYS A 45 4.39 4.30 -13.24
CA LYS A 45 5.77 3.87 -13.47
C LYS A 45 6.44 3.66 -12.12
N ALA A 46 7.25 2.61 -11.98
CA ALA A 46 7.91 2.29 -10.72
C ALA A 46 8.73 3.49 -10.20
N GLU A 47 9.36 4.24 -11.09
CA GLU A 47 10.13 5.46 -10.78
C GLU A 47 9.31 6.56 -10.07
N ASN A 48 7.98 6.56 -10.19
CA ASN A 48 7.12 7.57 -9.58
C ASN A 48 6.63 7.17 -8.17
N ILE A 49 7.01 6.00 -7.67
CA ILE A 49 6.60 5.54 -6.33
C ILE A 49 7.47 6.24 -5.29
N VAL A 50 6.83 6.83 -4.28
CA VAL A 50 7.54 7.43 -3.14
C VAL A 50 8.47 6.40 -2.50
N GLY A 51 9.75 6.75 -2.36
CA GLY A 51 10.79 5.87 -1.85
C GLY A 51 11.54 5.07 -2.91
N TYR A 52 11.24 5.25 -4.21
CA TYR A 52 11.95 4.58 -5.29
C TYR A 52 13.47 4.80 -5.23
N ASP A 53 13.91 6.05 -5.17
CA ASP A 53 15.34 6.38 -5.15
C ASP A 53 16.06 5.77 -3.94
N ILE A 54 15.39 5.74 -2.78
CA ILE A 54 15.93 5.17 -1.54
C ILE A 54 16.19 3.67 -1.72
N VAL A 55 15.17 2.95 -2.17
CA VAL A 55 15.23 1.48 -2.34
C VAL A 55 16.24 1.10 -3.42
N MET A 56 16.24 1.83 -4.55
CA MET A 56 17.18 1.55 -5.64
C MET A 56 18.63 1.89 -5.28
N ALA A 57 18.87 2.93 -4.48
CA ALA A 57 20.22 3.27 -4.00
C ALA A 57 20.83 2.19 -3.11
N ASP A 58 20.00 1.40 -2.43
CA ASP A 58 20.41 0.25 -1.62
C ASP A 58 20.50 -1.07 -2.39
N GLY A 59 20.25 -1.04 -3.70
CA GLY A 59 20.22 -2.25 -4.52
C GLY A 59 18.96 -3.10 -4.33
N GLY A 60 17.91 -2.52 -3.72
CA GLY A 60 16.60 -3.15 -3.59
C GLY A 60 15.78 -3.14 -4.89
N LYS A 61 14.50 -3.51 -4.79
CA LYS A 61 13.57 -3.60 -5.92
C LYS A 61 12.27 -2.87 -5.65
N VAL A 62 11.81 -2.11 -6.63
CA VAL A 62 10.47 -1.53 -6.65
C VAL A 62 9.61 -2.27 -7.67
N SER A 63 8.38 -2.62 -7.33
CA SER A 63 7.47 -3.36 -8.23
C SER A 63 6.05 -2.84 -8.16
N THR A 64 5.37 -2.87 -9.30
CA THR A 64 3.93 -2.63 -9.40
C THR A 64 3.18 -3.92 -9.57
N ILE A 65 1.94 -3.95 -9.05
CA ILE A 65 1.03 -5.08 -9.21
C ILE A 65 -0.30 -4.59 -9.78
N ASN A 66 -0.93 -5.44 -10.60
CA ASN A 66 -2.23 -5.16 -11.19
C ASN A 66 -3.34 -5.25 -10.13
N PHE A 67 -4.34 -4.39 -10.26
CA PHE A 67 -5.57 -4.53 -9.49
C PHE A 67 -6.39 -5.73 -9.99
N ILE A 68 -7.17 -6.32 -9.07
CA ILE A 68 -8.11 -7.39 -9.41
C ILE A 68 -9.43 -6.73 -9.87
N PRO A 69 -9.90 -6.97 -11.11
CA PRO A 69 -11.13 -6.38 -11.61
C PRO A 69 -12.34 -6.73 -10.74
N GLY A 70 -13.21 -5.75 -10.51
CA GLY A 70 -14.43 -5.91 -9.71
C GLY A 70 -14.26 -5.76 -8.20
N TYR A 71 -13.03 -5.61 -7.70
CA TYR A 71 -12.75 -5.40 -6.27
C TYR A 71 -12.33 -3.95 -6.02
N SER A 72 -13.23 -3.16 -5.44
CA SER A 72 -12.95 -1.77 -5.03
C SER A 72 -13.91 -1.37 -3.92
N THR A 73 -13.45 -0.54 -2.99
CA THR A 73 -14.29 0.03 -1.92
C THR A 73 -15.44 0.85 -2.50
N SER A 74 -15.19 1.63 -3.56
CA SER A 74 -16.23 2.41 -4.25
C SER A 74 -17.28 1.52 -4.92
N LEU A 75 -16.90 0.33 -5.43
CA LEU A 75 -17.86 -0.63 -5.99
C LEU A 75 -18.73 -1.25 -4.89
N ILE A 76 -18.17 -1.51 -3.71
CA ILE A 76 -18.92 -2.00 -2.55
C ILE A 76 -19.94 -0.94 -2.10
N GLU A 77 -19.51 0.32 -1.97
CA GLU A 77 -20.40 1.43 -1.64
C GLU A 77 -21.54 1.57 -2.65
N LYS A 78 -21.21 1.60 -3.95
CA LYS A 78 -22.20 1.68 -5.02
C LYS A 78 -23.20 0.53 -4.93
N LYS A 79 -22.74 -0.70 -4.73
CA LYS A 79 -23.62 -1.88 -4.59
C LYS A 79 -24.61 -1.70 -3.44
N ILE A 80 -24.19 -1.13 -2.31
CA ILE A 80 -25.07 -0.88 -1.15
C ILE A 80 -26.10 0.21 -1.47
N LEU A 81 -25.71 1.28 -2.16
CA LEU A 81 -26.60 2.37 -2.55
C LEU A 81 -27.63 1.93 -3.59
N ASP A 82 -27.21 1.15 -4.59
CA ASP A 82 -28.07 0.63 -5.67
C ASP A 82 -29.02 -0.49 -5.18
N SER A 83 -28.78 -1.07 -4.01
CA SER A 83 -29.65 -2.11 -3.41
C SER A 83 -30.82 -1.54 -2.60
N LYS A 84 -30.98 -0.21 -2.58
CA LYS A 84 -32.10 0.49 -1.95
C LYS A 84 -33.13 0.90 -3.00
#